data_AF-Q3APR6-F1
#
_entry.id   AF-Q3APR6-F1
#
_cell.length_a   1.000
_cell.length_b   1.000
_cell.length_c   1.000
_cell.angle_alpha   90.00
_cell.angle_beta   90.00
_cell.angle_gamma   90.00
#
_symmetry.space_group_name_H-M   'P 1'
#
loop_
_entity.id
_entity.type
_entity.pdbx_description
1 polymer ?
#
loop_
_entity_poly.entity_id
_entity_poly.type
_entity_poly.pdbx_seq_one_letter_code
_entity_poly.pdbx_strand_id
1 'polypeptide(L)'
;MGSLLLGLSFLTGYKPPAENISHLLGPLGSFAGWLALILFASLTIMGLGKMSGKISANWFLSFPFGIIIIVAVMFASLWFKPSGMLMSGAGRTTMDDGRYIRSVEEYKDYLSKPVVSANVPKAPEGFDFDAAKSLFDAKCNVCHTFDSTKDAFKTKYKKTGKIDVVVKRMQAVPGSGITTEDADKIMMYLNEKFQ
;
A
#
# COMPACT_ATOMS: atom_id res chain seq x y z
N MET A 1 -25.37 14.65 15.86
CA MET A 1 -25.05 13.24 16.20
C MET A 1 -23.56 12.92 16.08
N GLY A 2 -22.87 13.26 14.99
CA GLY A 2 -21.44 12.92 14.84
C GLY A 2 -20.48 13.55 15.85
N SER A 3 -20.71 14.79 16.31
CA SER A 3 -19.89 15.45 17.33
C SER A 3 -20.01 14.81 18.73
N LEU A 4 -21.20 14.31 19.08
CA LEU A 4 -21.44 13.55 20.30
C LEU A 4 -20.74 12.18 20.27
N LEU A 5 -20.78 11.50 19.12
CA LEU A 5 -20.08 10.23 18.93
C LEU A 5 -18.56 10.40 18.94
N LEU A 6 -18.04 11.51 18.39
CA LEU A 6 -16.63 11.87 18.47
C LEU A 6 -16.20 12.09 19.93
N GLY A 7 -16.97 12.86 20.71
CA GLY A 7 -16.72 13.06 22.13
C GLY A 7 -16.79 11.78 22.96
N LEU A 8 -17.78 10.91 22.69
CA LEU A 8 -17.90 9.58 23.31
C LEU A 8 -16.73 8.65 22.96
N SER A 9 -16.15 8.77 21.76
CA SER A 9 -14.99 7.97 21.35
C SER A 9 -13.73 8.32 22.16
N PHE A 10 -13.54 9.59 22.52
CA PHE A 10 -12.45 10.01 23.41
C PHE A 10 -12.70 9.59 24.88
N LEU A 11 -13.96 9.64 25.34
CA LEU A 11 -14.34 9.23 26.71
C LEU A 11 -14.27 7.70 26.94
N THR A 12 -14.42 6.90 25.89
CA THR A 12 -14.40 5.42 25.96
C THR A 12 -13.02 4.80 25.76
N GLY A 13 -11.96 5.62 25.68
CA GLY A 13 -10.58 5.13 25.62
C GLY A 13 -10.19 4.57 24.25
N TYR A 14 -10.54 5.26 23.17
CA TYR A 14 -10.13 4.90 21.82
C TYR A 14 -8.61 4.71 21.71
N LYS A 15 -8.19 3.48 21.38
CA LYS A 15 -6.81 3.14 21.03
C LYS A 15 -6.72 2.95 19.51
N PRO A 16 -5.81 3.67 18.81
CA PRO A 16 -5.58 3.42 17.40
C PRO A 16 -5.02 1.99 17.21
N PRO A 17 -5.33 1.34 16.08
CA PRO A 17 -4.94 -0.05 15.83
C PRO A 17 -3.43 -0.23 15.57
N ALA A 18 -2.66 0.85 15.46
CA ALA A 18 -1.21 0.82 15.27
C ALA A 18 -0.53 2.01 15.96
N GLU A 19 0.68 1.80 16.49
CA GLU A 19 1.44 2.77 17.30
C GLU A 19 1.94 3.99 16.50
N ASN A 20 1.91 3.91 15.17
CA ASN A 20 2.34 4.96 14.24
C ASN A 20 1.21 5.88 13.75
N ILE A 21 -0.03 5.66 14.19
CA ILE A 21 -1.18 6.49 13.82
C ILE A 21 -1.45 7.47 14.96
N SER A 22 -1.47 8.76 14.65
CA SER A 22 -1.73 9.77 15.69
C SER A 22 -3.14 9.65 16.26
N HIS A 23 -3.23 9.68 17.59
CA HIS A 23 -4.47 9.53 18.36
C HIS A 23 -5.53 10.59 18.03
N LEU A 24 -5.11 11.73 17.45
CA LEU A 24 -5.99 12.85 17.09
C LEU A 24 -6.42 12.83 15.62
N LEU A 25 -5.53 12.53 14.66
CA LEU A 25 -5.87 12.61 13.23
C LEU A 25 -6.71 11.42 12.76
N GLY A 26 -6.59 10.25 13.40
CA GLY A 26 -7.41 9.07 13.06
C GLY A 26 -8.91 9.34 13.18
N PRO A 27 -9.41 9.76 14.36
CA PRO A 27 -10.83 10.10 14.55
C PRO A 27 -11.29 11.27 13.67
N LEU A 28 -10.43 12.28 13.47
CA LEU A 28 -10.73 13.45 12.65
C LEU A 28 -10.91 13.10 11.17
N GLY A 29 -10.08 12.19 10.64
CA GLY A 29 -10.20 11.69 9.26
C GLY A 29 -11.50 10.91 9.02
N SER A 30 -11.90 10.09 9.99
CA SER A 30 -13.20 9.39 9.93
C SER A 30 -14.37 10.38 9.92
N PHE A 31 -14.34 11.39 10.80
CA PHE A 31 -15.37 12.43 10.84
C PHE A 31 -15.43 13.27 9.56
N ALA A 32 -14.27 13.63 9.00
CA ALA A 32 -14.17 14.33 7.72
C ALA A 32 -14.76 13.50 6.57
N GLY A 33 -14.55 12.18 6.57
CA GLY A 33 -15.17 11.26 5.61
C GLY A 33 -16.69 11.23 5.69
N TRP A 34 -17.26 11.19 6.89
CA TRP A 34 -18.70 11.28 7.10
C TRP A 34 -19.29 12.63 6.67
N LEU A 35 -18.62 13.74 6.98
CA LEU A 35 -19.02 15.07 6.52
C LEU A 35 -19.00 15.16 4.99
N ALA A 36 -17.93 14.66 4.35
CA ALA A 36 -17.83 14.63 2.90
C ALA A 36 -18.98 13.82 2.27
N LEU A 37 -19.29 12.65 2.83
CA LEU A 37 -20.43 11.83 2.36
C LEU A 37 -21.77 12.59 2.44
N ILE A 38 -22.04 13.27 3.56
CA ILE A 38 -23.25 14.08 3.72
C ILE A 38 -23.28 15.24 2.73
N LEU A 39 -22.14 15.90 2.51
CA LEU A 39 -22.01 17.03 1.59
C LEU A 39 -22.24 16.58 0.14
N PHE A 40 -21.63 15.47 -0.29
CA PHE A 40 -21.84 14.90 -1.63
C PHE A 40 -23.27 14.38 -1.81
N ALA A 41 -23.88 13.76 -0.80
CA ALA A 41 -25.28 13.35 -0.83
C ALA A 41 -26.23 14.56 -0.94
N SER A 42 -25.93 15.66 -0.24
CA SER A 42 -26.71 16.91 -0.35
C SER A 42 -26.57 17.54 -1.73
N LEU A 43 -25.35 17.56 -2.30
CA LEU A 43 -25.09 18.06 -3.64
C LEU A 43 -25.79 17.23 -4.72
N THR A 44 -25.82 15.90 -4.60
CA THR A 44 -26.55 15.04 -5.54
C THR A 44 -28.06 15.26 -5.44
N ILE A 45 -28.62 15.36 -4.22
CA ILE A 45 -30.05 15.68 -4.03
C ILE A 45 -30.39 17.06 -4.59
N MET A 46 -29.55 18.07 -4.36
CA MET A 46 -29.74 19.42 -4.91
C MET A 46 -29.65 19.43 -6.44
N GLY A 47 -28.71 18.68 -7.02
CA GLY A 47 -28.56 18.51 -8.46
C GLY A 47 -29.78 17.82 -9.07
N LEU A 48 -30.25 16.73 -8.47
CA LEU A 48 -31.45 16.00 -8.89
C LEU A 48 -32.72 16.85 -8.74
N GLY A 49 -32.83 17.64 -7.66
CA GLY A 49 -33.94 18.57 -7.42
C GLY A 49 -34.00 19.71 -8.43
N LYS A 50 -32.85 20.28 -8.82
CA LYS A 50 -32.79 21.31 -9.88
C LYS A 50 -33.06 20.76 -11.28
N MET A 51 -32.70 19.50 -11.53
CA MET A 51 -33.06 18.80 -12.76
C MET A 51 -34.55 18.43 -12.77
N SER A 52 -35.15 18.14 -11.60
CA SER A 52 -36.56 17.79 -11.46
C SER A 52 -37.51 18.85 -12.02
N GLY A 53 -37.23 20.13 -11.79
CA GLY A 53 -38.01 21.24 -12.35
C GLY A 53 -37.83 21.50 -13.85
N LYS A 54 -36.93 20.77 -14.54
CA LYS A 54 -36.65 20.89 -15.98
C LYS A 54 -36.93 19.59 -16.75
N ILE A 55 -37.61 18.64 -16.11
CA ILE A 55 -37.93 17.33 -16.71
C ILE A 55 -38.93 17.50 -17.86
N SER A 56 -38.45 17.29 -19.08
CA SER A 56 -39.28 16.95 -20.24
C SER A 56 -39.76 15.50 -20.12
N ALA A 57 -40.85 15.14 -20.80
CA ALA A 57 -41.50 13.81 -20.76
C ALA A 57 -40.57 12.59 -20.96
N ASN A 58 -39.32 12.79 -21.38
CA ASN A 58 -38.32 11.74 -21.62
C ASN A 58 -37.48 11.36 -20.38
N TRP A 59 -37.70 11.96 -19.21
CA TRP A 59 -36.92 11.69 -17.98
C TRP A 59 -36.99 10.24 -17.48
N PHE A 60 -38.13 9.56 -17.72
CA PHE A 60 -38.30 8.17 -17.33
C PHE A 60 -37.36 7.23 -18.09
N LEU A 61 -36.91 7.59 -19.30
CA LEU A 61 -35.93 6.82 -20.08
C LEU A 61 -34.49 7.20 -19.71
N SER A 62 -34.18 8.49 -19.53
CA SER A 62 -32.80 8.93 -19.27
C SER A 62 -32.28 8.52 -17.88
N PHE A 63 -33.15 8.34 -16.89
CA PHE A 63 -32.75 7.88 -15.54
C PHE A 63 -32.24 6.42 -15.50
N PRO A 64 -32.99 5.41 -15.99
CA PRO A 64 -32.51 4.03 -16.04
C PRO A 64 -31.32 3.85 -16.99
N PHE A 65 -31.29 4.53 -18.14
CA PHE A 65 -30.11 4.50 -19.02
C PHE A 65 -28.87 5.10 -18.35
N GLY A 66 -29.02 6.20 -17.59
CA GLY A 66 -27.92 6.77 -16.80
C GLY A 66 -27.39 5.80 -15.75
N ILE A 67 -28.26 5.09 -15.03
CA ILE A 67 -27.87 4.07 -14.06
C ILE A 67 -27.11 2.93 -14.73
N ILE A 68 -27.60 2.43 -15.87
CA ILE A 68 -26.92 1.36 -16.64
C ILE A 68 -25.53 1.81 -17.08
N ILE A 69 -25.38 3.04 -17.56
CA ILE A 69 -24.09 3.59 -17.97
C ILE A 69 -23.14 3.72 -16.77
N ILE A 70 -23.62 4.21 -15.63
CA ILE A 70 -22.81 4.32 -14.41
C ILE A 70 -22.34 2.93 -13.95
N VAL A 71 -23.23 1.94 -13.94
CA VAL A 71 -22.88 0.55 -13.58
C VAL A 71 -21.87 -0.04 -14.58
N ALA A 72 -22.05 0.21 -15.89
CA ALA A 72 -21.12 -0.23 -16.91
C ALA A 72 -19.73 0.42 -16.76
N VAL A 73 -19.66 1.72 -16.46
CA VAL A 73 -18.41 2.44 -16.18
C VAL A 73 -17.76 1.93 -14.89
N MET A 74 -18.54 1.66 -13.84
CA MET A 74 -18.01 1.05 -12.62
C MET A 74 -17.43 -0.33 -12.89
N PHE A 75 -18.14 -1.19 -13.62
CA PHE A 75 -17.63 -2.51 -14.02
C PHE A 75 -16.37 -2.40 -14.88
N ALA A 76 -16.34 -1.52 -15.88
CA ALA A 76 -15.17 -1.28 -16.71
C ALA A 76 -13.98 -0.78 -15.86
N SER A 77 -14.21 0.12 -14.91
CA SER A 77 -13.15 0.60 -14.01
C SER A 77 -12.57 -0.50 -13.11
N LEU A 78 -13.39 -1.49 -12.73
CA LEU A 78 -12.93 -2.67 -11.99
C LEU A 78 -12.06 -3.58 -12.86
N TRP A 79 -12.25 -3.58 -14.18
CA TRP A 79 -11.42 -4.36 -15.11
C TRP A 79 -10.02 -3.78 -15.26
N PHE A 80 -9.89 -2.45 -15.21
CA PHE A 80 -8.60 -1.73 -15.24
C PHE A 80 -7.92 -1.61 -13.88
N LYS A 81 -8.56 -2.09 -12.79
CA LYS A 81 -7.90 -2.14 -11.48
C LYS A 81 -6.72 -3.14 -11.55
N PRO A 82 -5.66 -2.95 -10.74
CA PRO A 82 -4.52 -3.88 -10.68
C PRO A 82 -4.92 -5.33 -10.33
N SER A 83 -6.11 -5.54 -9.79
CA SER A 83 -6.69 -6.86 -9.49
C SER A 83 -7.87 -7.24 -10.41
N GLY A 84 -8.07 -6.50 -11.50
CA GLY A 84 -9.13 -6.71 -12.48
C GLY A 84 -8.80 -7.78 -13.53
N MET A 85 -9.79 -8.13 -14.35
CA MET A 85 -9.67 -9.18 -15.38
C MET A 85 -8.58 -8.86 -16.43
N LEU A 86 -8.36 -7.58 -16.75
CA LEU A 86 -7.38 -7.16 -17.76
C LEU A 86 -5.97 -6.97 -17.20
N MET A 87 -5.83 -6.82 -15.88
CA MET A 87 -4.54 -6.71 -15.20
C MET A 87 -4.43 -7.79 -14.11
N SER A 88 -4.60 -9.07 -14.48
CA SER A 88 -4.73 -10.18 -13.52
C SER A 88 -3.48 -10.51 -12.67
N GLY A 89 -2.41 -9.72 -12.78
CA GLY A 89 -1.14 -9.97 -12.09
C GLY A 89 -0.83 -9.03 -10.92
N ALA A 90 -1.54 -7.91 -10.76
CA ALA A 90 -1.14 -6.88 -9.80
C ALA A 90 -1.92 -6.98 -8.48
N GLY A 91 -1.59 -8.00 -7.69
CA GLY A 91 -1.99 -8.01 -6.28
C GLY A 91 -2.00 -9.35 -5.55
N ARG A 92 -1.77 -10.48 -6.24
CA ARG A 92 -1.72 -11.81 -5.61
C ARG A 92 -0.32 -12.40 -5.69
N THR A 93 0.20 -12.82 -4.54
CA THR A 93 1.42 -13.62 -4.44
C THR A 93 1.13 -15.01 -4.98
N THR A 94 1.79 -15.38 -6.06
CA THR A 94 1.80 -16.74 -6.61
C THR A 94 2.94 -17.53 -6.01
N MET A 95 2.75 -18.84 -5.84
CA MET A 95 3.83 -19.76 -5.53
C MET A 95 4.85 -19.84 -6.68
N ASP A 96 6.01 -20.45 -6.41
CA ASP A 96 7.08 -20.68 -7.39
C ASP A 96 6.61 -21.49 -8.62
N ASP A 97 5.49 -22.21 -8.48
CA ASP A 97 4.82 -23.00 -9.52
C ASP A 97 3.71 -22.23 -10.28
N GLY A 98 3.54 -20.94 -10.00
CA GLY A 98 2.51 -20.08 -10.60
C GLY A 98 1.10 -20.31 -10.08
N ARG A 99 0.89 -21.20 -9.09
CA ARG A 99 -0.42 -21.40 -8.48
C ARG A 99 -0.73 -20.29 -7.47
N TYR A 100 -2.01 -19.98 -7.36
CA TYR A 100 -2.51 -19.07 -6.33
C TYR A 100 -2.50 -19.77 -4.97
N ILE A 101 -2.07 -19.06 -3.93
CA ILE A 101 -2.18 -19.50 -2.54
C ILE A 101 -3.68 -19.57 -2.17
N ARG A 102 -4.15 -20.75 -1.73
CA ARG A 102 -5.57 -21.03 -1.44
C ARG A 102 -5.88 -21.28 0.03
N SER A 103 -4.89 -21.49 0.89
CA SER A 103 -5.10 -21.69 2.34
C SER A 103 -4.26 -20.78 3.23
N VAL A 104 -4.65 -20.68 4.50
CA VAL A 104 -3.93 -19.88 5.52
C VAL A 104 -2.59 -20.53 5.85
N GLU A 105 -2.54 -21.85 5.86
CA GLU A 105 -1.33 -22.65 6.07
C GLU A 105 -0.34 -22.40 4.93
N GLU A 106 -0.82 -22.45 3.68
CA GLU A 106 -0.02 -22.20 2.48
C GLU A 106 0.50 -20.76 2.43
N TYR A 107 -0.28 -19.80 2.91
CA TYR A 107 0.16 -18.42 3.08
C TYR A 107 1.23 -18.27 4.17
N LYS A 108 1.07 -18.95 5.30
CA LYS A 108 2.08 -18.96 6.38
C LYS A 108 3.39 -19.60 5.92
N ASP A 109 3.33 -20.67 5.15
CA ASP A 109 4.50 -21.33 4.57
C ASP A 109 5.16 -20.48 3.47
N TYR A 110 4.38 -19.79 2.64
CA TYR A 110 4.93 -18.82 1.71
C TYR A 110 5.63 -17.66 2.44
N LEU A 111 5.06 -17.19 3.54
CA LEU A 111 5.67 -16.14 4.36
C LEU A 111 6.91 -16.59 5.13
N SER A 112 7.06 -17.89 5.41
CA SER A 112 8.21 -18.44 6.13
C SER A 112 9.41 -18.68 5.21
N LYS A 113 9.20 -18.79 3.90
CA LYS A 113 10.29 -18.87 2.92
C LYS A 113 11.08 -17.55 2.91
N PRO A 114 12.43 -17.61 2.93
CA PRO A 114 13.24 -16.43 2.68
C PRO A 114 12.97 -15.96 1.25
N VAL A 115 12.32 -14.81 1.09
CA VAL A 115 12.09 -14.20 -0.22
C VAL A 115 13.42 -13.69 -0.74
N VAL A 116 14.12 -14.54 -1.48
CA VAL A 116 15.36 -14.17 -2.17
C VAL A 116 14.97 -13.34 -3.38
N SER A 117 15.31 -12.05 -3.37
CA SER A 117 15.09 -11.17 -4.51
C SER A 117 15.89 -11.68 -5.71
N ALA A 118 15.22 -12.01 -6.82
CA ALA A 118 15.84 -12.63 -8.00
C ALA A 118 16.94 -11.77 -8.63
N ASN A 119 16.85 -10.44 -8.49
CA ASN A 119 17.80 -9.48 -9.05
C ASN A 119 18.95 -9.12 -8.09
N VAL A 120 18.98 -9.72 -6.90
CA VAL A 120 20.08 -9.50 -5.94
C VAL A 120 21.11 -10.61 -6.14
N PRO A 121 22.39 -10.27 -6.38
CA PRO A 121 23.44 -11.28 -6.47
C PRO A 121 23.50 -12.08 -5.16
N LYS A 122 23.64 -13.40 -5.26
CA LYS A 122 23.88 -14.25 -4.08
C LYS A 122 25.22 -13.89 -3.46
N ALA A 123 25.28 -13.92 -2.14
CA ALA A 123 26.53 -13.74 -1.42
C ALA A 123 27.51 -14.87 -1.82
N PRO A 124 28.77 -14.55 -2.19
CA PRO A 124 29.78 -15.56 -2.45
C PRO A 124 30.13 -16.36 -1.18
N GLU A 125 30.69 -17.55 -1.34
CA GLU A 125 31.20 -18.33 -0.20
C GLU A 125 32.26 -17.52 0.57
N GLY A 126 32.09 -17.41 1.89
CA GLY A 126 32.96 -16.60 2.75
C GLY A 126 32.62 -15.11 2.79
N PHE A 127 31.46 -14.68 2.27
CA PHE A 127 31.00 -13.30 2.40
C PHE A 127 30.87 -12.86 3.86
N ASP A 128 31.50 -11.73 4.18
CA ASP A 128 31.47 -11.14 5.52
C ASP A 128 30.17 -10.36 5.74
N PHE A 129 29.19 -11.04 6.32
CA PHE A 129 27.90 -10.45 6.64
C PHE A 129 27.97 -9.41 7.78
N ASP A 130 28.96 -9.48 8.67
CA ASP A 130 29.11 -8.54 9.78
C ASP A 130 29.68 -7.20 9.28
N ALA A 131 30.64 -7.26 8.36
CA ALA A 131 31.10 -6.07 7.63
C ALA A 131 29.99 -5.46 6.77
N ALA A 132 29.20 -6.30 6.08
CA ALA A 132 28.06 -5.82 5.29
C ALA A 132 26.96 -5.18 6.14
N LYS A 133 26.69 -5.73 7.33
CA LYS A 133 25.81 -5.12 8.33
C LYS A 133 26.35 -3.76 8.79
N SER A 134 27.63 -3.68 9.11
CA SER A 134 28.26 -2.42 9.55
C SER A 134 28.20 -1.35 8.46
N LEU A 135 28.40 -1.75 7.20
CA LEU A 135 28.25 -0.87 6.04
C LEU A 135 26.81 -0.40 5.87
N PHE A 136 25.85 -1.31 5.99
CA PHE A 136 24.43 -0.99 5.97
C PHE A 136 24.06 0.01 7.08
N ASP A 137 24.49 -0.22 8.32
CA ASP A 137 24.21 0.67 9.43
C ASP A 137 24.84 2.05 9.21
N ALA A 138 26.05 2.10 8.65
CA ALA A 138 26.76 3.34 8.35
C ALA A 138 26.13 4.15 7.21
N LYS A 139 25.58 3.50 6.16
CA LYS A 139 25.04 4.18 4.98
C LYS A 139 23.54 4.43 5.07
N CYS A 140 22.77 3.49 5.60
CA CYS A 140 21.30 3.55 5.61
C CYS A 140 20.72 4.34 6.80
N ASN A 141 21.56 4.82 7.73
CA ASN A 141 21.15 5.70 8.83
C ASN A 141 21.59 7.16 8.66
N VAL A 142 22.23 7.54 7.55
CA VAL A 142 22.76 8.89 7.32
C VAL A 142 21.62 9.91 7.13
N CYS A 143 20.65 9.59 6.28
CA CYS A 143 19.57 10.52 5.92
C CYS A 143 18.34 10.39 6.84
N HIS A 144 18.07 9.19 7.33
CA HIS A 144 17.01 8.88 8.28
C HIS A 144 17.34 7.53 8.94
N THR A 145 16.79 7.25 10.13
CA THR A 145 17.00 5.94 10.75
C THR A 145 16.33 4.85 9.93
N PHE A 146 17.01 3.72 9.76
CA PHE A 146 16.42 2.59 9.04
C PHE A 146 15.15 2.07 9.74
N ASP A 147 15.14 2.09 11.08
CA ASP A 147 13.99 1.66 11.89
C ASP A 147 12.71 2.43 11.54
N SER A 148 12.79 3.73 11.21
CA SER A 148 11.62 4.51 10.78
C SER A 148 10.99 4.01 9.47
N THR A 149 11.74 3.25 8.68
CA THR A 149 11.33 2.73 7.37
C THR A 149 11.25 1.19 7.32
N LYS A 150 11.55 0.51 8.44
CA LYS A 150 11.71 -0.95 8.51
C LYS A 150 10.46 -1.71 8.09
N ASP A 151 9.28 -1.26 8.52
CA ASP A 151 8.02 -1.90 8.16
C ASP A 151 7.70 -1.75 6.67
N ALA A 152 7.95 -0.56 6.12
CA ALA A 152 7.80 -0.31 4.70
C ALA A 152 8.81 -1.14 3.88
N PHE A 153 10.06 -1.25 4.36
CA PHE A 153 11.07 -2.10 3.75
C PHE A 153 10.63 -3.56 3.69
N LYS A 154 10.23 -4.13 4.84
CA LYS A 154 9.81 -5.54 4.94
C LYS A 154 8.60 -5.84 4.05
N THR A 155 7.58 -5.00 4.11
CA THR A 155 6.29 -5.27 3.44
C THR A 155 6.32 -4.95 1.94
N LYS A 156 6.94 -3.84 1.53
CA LYS A 156 6.86 -3.36 0.14
C LYS A 156 8.00 -3.81 -0.74
N TYR A 157 9.17 -4.10 -0.16
CA TYR A 157 10.40 -4.36 -0.93
C TYR A 157 10.96 -5.76 -0.68
N LYS A 158 11.15 -6.17 0.57
CA LYS A 158 11.71 -7.49 0.88
C LYS A 158 10.76 -8.62 0.47
N LYS A 159 9.51 -8.61 0.95
CA LYS A 159 8.51 -9.64 0.63
C LYS A 159 8.10 -9.71 -0.85
N THR A 160 8.38 -8.65 -1.61
CA THR A 160 8.03 -8.55 -3.03
C THR A 160 9.23 -8.81 -3.95
N GLY A 161 10.40 -9.15 -3.39
CA GLY A 161 11.61 -9.42 -4.16
C GLY A 161 12.24 -8.18 -4.83
N LYS A 162 11.98 -6.98 -4.29
CA LYS A 162 12.37 -5.68 -4.86
C LYS A 162 13.42 -4.95 -4.03
N ILE A 163 14.34 -5.70 -3.41
CA ILE A 163 15.43 -5.12 -2.62
C ILE A 163 16.36 -4.29 -3.51
N ASP A 164 16.62 -4.76 -4.73
CA ASP A 164 17.40 -4.06 -5.75
C ASP A 164 16.83 -2.67 -6.09
N VAL A 165 15.51 -2.58 -6.25
CA VAL A 165 14.82 -1.33 -6.58
C VAL A 165 15.01 -0.30 -5.48
N VAL A 166 14.87 -0.69 -4.22
CA VAL A 166 14.96 0.27 -3.10
C VAL A 166 16.41 0.68 -2.85
N VAL A 167 17.37 -0.26 -2.88
CA VAL A 167 18.78 0.08 -2.65
C VAL A 167 19.32 0.97 -3.76
N LYS A 168 19.04 0.66 -5.04
CA LYS A 168 19.42 1.54 -6.17
C LYS A 168 18.72 2.89 -6.12
N ARG A 169 17.47 2.95 -5.64
CA ARG A 169 16.80 4.23 -5.41
C ARG A 169 17.52 5.06 -4.35
N MET A 170 17.94 4.46 -3.24
CA MET A 170 18.69 5.17 -2.19
C MET A 170 20.07 5.59 -2.70
N GLN A 171 20.73 4.76 -3.51
CA GLN A 171 21.98 5.08 -4.17
C GLN A 171 21.86 6.34 -5.05
N ALA A 172 20.77 6.45 -5.82
CA ALA A 172 20.53 7.58 -6.72
C ALA A 172 20.21 8.90 -6.00
N VAL A 173 19.99 8.90 -4.68
CA VAL A 173 19.73 10.14 -3.92
C VAL A 173 21.01 10.98 -3.86
N PRO A 174 20.96 12.29 -4.17
CA PRO A 174 22.12 13.16 -4.03
C PRO A 174 22.66 13.15 -2.60
N GLY A 175 23.97 12.94 -2.45
CA GLY A 175 24.61 12.88 -1.14
C GLY A 175 24.43 11.55 -0.38
N SER A 176 23.89 10.50 -1.01
CA SER A 176 23.79 9.16 -0.41
C SER A 176 25.16 8.57 -0.06
N GLY A 177 26.19 8.87 -0.86
CA GLY A 177 27.53 8.34 -0.70
C GLY A 177 27.62 6.82 -0.84
N ILE A 178 26.62 6.17 -1.44
CA ILE A 178 26.57 4.71 -1.66
C ILE A 178 27.20 4.43 -3.03
N THR A 179 28.29 3.68 -3.06
CA THR A 179 28.88 3.20 -4.33
C THR A 179 28.12 2.00 -4.88
N THR A 180 28.43 1.60 -6.11
CA THR A 180 27.88 0.37 -6.70
C THR A 180 28.26 -0.88 -5.89
N GLU A 181 29.48 -0.94 -5.40
CA GLU A 181 29.98 -2.06 -4.58
C GLU A 181 29.32 -2.07 -3.21
N ASP A 182 29.08 -0.89 -2.62
CA ASP A 182 28.36 -0.76 -1.36
C ASP A 182 26.91 -1.24 -1.52
N ALA A 183 26.25 -0.83 -2.60
CA ALA A 183 24.89 -1.24 -2.91
C ALA A 183 24.79 -2.77 -3.03
N ASP A 184 25.72 -3.42 -3.72
CA ASP A 184 25.73 -4.88 -3.88
C ASP A 184 25.88 -5.61 -2.54
N LYS A 185 26.81 -5.18 -1.69
CA LYS A 185 27.01 -5.76 -0.35
C LYS A 185 25.80 -5.56 0.55
N ILE A 186 25.19 -4.38 0.50
CA ILE A 186 23.97 -4.05 1.27
C ILE A 186 22.80 -4.91 0.78
N MET A 187 22.63 -5.07 -0.54
CA MET A 187 21.59 -5.92 -1.11
C MET A 187 21.75 -7.37 -0.66
N MET A 188 22.97 -7.94 -0.70
CA MET A 188 23.25 -9.31 -0.22
C MET A 188 22.88 -9.48 1.25
N TYR A 189 23.30 -8.55 2.12
CA TYR A 189 22.97 -8.58 3.55
C TYR A 189 21.46 -8.50 3.80
N LEU A 190 20.77 -7.57 3.12
CA LEU A 190 19.32 -7.37 3.24
C LEU A 190 18.51 -8.58 2.75
N ASN A 191 19.05 -9.30 1.77
CA ASN A 191 18.41 -10.47 1.18
C ASN A 191 18.55 -11.72 2.06
N GLU A 192 19.74 -11.95 2.62
CA GLU A 192 20.08 -13.23 3.27
C GLU A 192 20.09 -13.19 4.81
N LYS A 193 20.36 -12.04 5.45
CA LYS A 193 20.54 -11.96 6.91
C LYS A 193 19.59 -11.02 7.63
N PHE A 194 19.14 -9.95 6.97
CA PHE A 194 18.20 -9.03 7.60
C PHE A 194 16.86 -9.73 7.86
N GLN A 195 16.28 -9.69 9.06
CA GLN A 195 14.99 -10.32 9.40
C GLN A 195 13.90 -9.31 9.72
#